data_AF-A0A970GV94-F1
#
_entry.id   AF-A0A970GV94-F1
#
_cell.length_a   1.000
_cell.length_b   1.000
_cell.length_c   1.000
_cell.angle_alpha   90.00
_cell.angle_beta   90.00
_cell.angle_gamma   90.00
#
_symmetry.space_group_name_H-M   'P 1'
#
loop_
_entity.id
_entity.type
_entity.pdbx_description
1 polymer ?
#
loop_
_entity_poly.entity_id
_entity_poly.type
_entity_poly.pdbx_seq_one_letter_code
_entity_poly.pdbx_strand_id
1 'polypeptide(L)' 'MRIYRLLSIIMLLLNREKISAAELAAYFEVSPRTIYRDIETICQAGIPIVSYQGMNGGFAIME' A
#
# COMPACT_ATOMS: atom_id res chain seq x y z
N MET A 1 -10.05 13.15 0.61
CA MET A 1 -9.96 11.77 1.14
C MET A 1 -8.85 10.94 0.52
N ARG A 2 -8.62 10.98 -0.82
CA ARG A 2 -7.55 10.23 -1.49
C ARG A 2 -6.13 10.56 -0.98
N ILE A 3 -5.75 11.84 -0.89
CA ILE A 3 -4.40 12.25 -0.40
C ILE A 3 -4.11 11.72 1.00
N TYR A 4 -5.06 11.84 1.93
CA TYR A 4 -4.90 11.30 3.28
C TYR A 4 -4.64 9.80 3.27
N ARG A 5 -5.39 9.04 2.46
CA ARG A 5 -5.17 7.59 2.32
C ARG A 5 -3.79 7.27 1.73
N LEU A 6 -3.33 7.99 0.71
CA LEU A 6 -1.99 7.78 0.15
C LEU A 6 -0.90 8.02 1.21
N LEU A 7 -1.00 9.12 1.96
CA LEU A 7 -0.06 9.43 3.03
C LEU A 7 -0.10 8.37 4.15
N SER A 8 -1.30 7.94 4.55
CA SER A 8 -1.47 6.88 5.55
C SER A 8 -0.91 5.54 5.08
N ILE A 9 -1.07 5.16 3.80
CA ILE A 9 -0.46 3.94 3.24
C ILE A 9 1.06 4.03 3.35
N ILE A 10 1.67 5.15 2.95
CA ILE A 10 3.13 5.36 3.07
C ILE A 10 3.58 5.23 4.53
N MET A 11 2.91 5.90 5.46
CA MET A 11 3.23 5.82 6.89
C MET A 11 3.10 4.40 7.45
N LEU A 12 2.10 3.65 7.04
CA LEU A 12 1.93 2.25 7.44
C LEU A 12 3.07 1.37 6.93
N LEU A 13 3.49 1.58 5.67
CA LEU A 13 4.58 0.82 5.05
C LEU A 13 5.97 1.23 5.57
N LEU A 14 6.14 2.43 6.11
CA LEU A 14 7.38 2.83 6.80
C LEU A 14 7.54 2.18 8.18
N ASN A 15 6.42 1.86 8.85
CA ASN A 15 6.42 1.31 10.21
C ASN A 15 6.31 -0.22 10.25
N ARG A 16 6.01 -0.87 9.13
CA ARG A 16 5.82 -2.33 9.05
C ARG A 16 6.59 -2.91 7.88
N GLU A 17 7.16 -4.10 8.08
CA GLU A 17 7.88 -4.81 7.01
C GLU A 17 7.01 -5.12 5.79
N LYS A 18 5.72 -5.44 5.98
CA LYS A 18 4.82 -5.85 4.88
C LYS A 18 3.35 -5.77 5.26
N ILE A 19 2.48 -5.33 4.34
CA ILE A 19 1.01 -5.32 4.53
C ILE A 19 0.30 -5.72 3.23
N SER A 20 -0.68 -6.62 3.29
CA SER A 20 -1.41 -7.06 2.09
C SER A 20 -2.40 -6.03 1.55
N ALA A 21 -2.75 -6.16 0.27
CA ALA A 21 -3.80 -5.33 -0.35
C ALA A 21 -5.17 -5.50 0.34
N ALA A 22 -5.47 -6.71 0.83
CA ALA A 22 -6.72 -7.02 1.51
C ALA A 22 -6.79 -6.35 2.89
N GLU A 23 -5.69 -6.35 3.64
CA GLU A 23 -5.61 -5.67 4.95
C GLU A 23 -5.74 -4.15 4.79
N LEU A 24 -5.03 -3.55 3.83
CA LEU A 24 -5.17 -2.13 3.54
C LEU A 24 -6.59 -1.79 3.09
N ALA A 25 -7.20 -2.63 2.25
CA ALA A 25 -8.57 -2.46 1.77
C ALA A 25 -9.58 -2.48 2.92
N ALA A 26 -9.44 -3.43 3.85
CA ALA A 26 -10.27 -3.50 5.05
C ALA A 26 -10.06 -2.29 5.95
N TYR A 27 -8.80 -1.90 6.19
CA TYR A 27 -8.46 -0.77 7.07
C TYR A 27 -9.01 0.57 6.57
N PHE A 28 -8.98 0.80 5.26
CA PHE A 28 -9.46 2.04 4.65
C PHE A 28 -10.90 1.96 4.14
N GLU A 29 -11.59 0.84 4.36
CA GLU A 29 -12.96 0.58 3.90
C GLU A 29 -13.13 0.81 2.38
N VAL A 30 -12.20 0.28 1.59
CA VAL A 30 -12.20 0.37 0.13
C VAL A 30 -12.02 -1.00 -0.51
N SER A 31 -12.19 -1.05 -1.84
CA SER A 31 -11.86 -2.27 -2.58
C SER A 31 -10.35 -2.50 -2.66
N PRO A 32 -9.87 -3.75 -2.77
CA PRO A 32 -8.48 -4.05 -3.09
C PRO A 32 -8.01 -3.36 -4.38
N ARG A 33 -8.89 -3.24 -5.39
CA ARG A 33 -8.62 -2.49 -6.63
C ARG A 33 -8.24 -1.03 -6.37
N THR A 34 -8.86 -0.40 -5.39
CA THR A 34 -8.52 0.97 -4.96
C THR A 34 -7.13 1.04 -4.38
N ILE A 35 -6.75 0.07 -3.53
CA ILE A 35 -5.40 -0.03 -2.97
C ILE A 35 -4.36 -0.21 -4.08
N TYR A 36 -4.58 -1.11 -5.04
CA TYR A 36 -3.65 -1.29 -6.16
C TYR A 36 -3.42 0.02 -6.94
N ARG A 37 -4.48 0.80 -7.20
CA ARG A 37 -4.36 2.12 -7.86
C ARG A 37 -3.63 3.15 -7.00
N ASP A 38 -3.83 3.10 -5.70
CA ASP A 38 -3.14 3.99 -4.76
C ASP A 38 -1.64 3.66 -4.69
N ILE A 39 -1.27 2.38 -4.63
CA ILE A 39 0.12 1.92 -4.71
C ILE A 39 0.77 2.38 -6.02
N GLU A 40 0.10 2.20 -7.16
CA GLU A 40 0.58 2.70 -8.45
C GLU A 40 0.80 4.22 -8.44
N THR A 41 -0.14 4.98 -7.85
CA THR A 41 -0.01 6.44 -7.70
C THR A 41 1.21 6.81 -6.84
N ILE A 42 1.47 6.06 -5.77
CA ILE A 42 2.59 6.28 -4.88
C ILE A 42 3.92 5.95 -5.58
N CYS A 43 3.99 4.85 -6.33
CA CYS A 43 5.17 4.52 -7.14
C CYS A 43 5.45 5.59 -8.21
N GLN A 44 4.41 6.11 -8.87
CA GLN A 44 4.54 7.21 -9.83
C GLN A 44 5.04 8.52 -9.19
N ALA A 45 4.83 8.70 -7.87
CA ALA A 45 5.37 9.81 -7.11
C ALA A 45 6.84 9.60 -6.69
N GLY A 46 7.48 8.49 -7.10
CA GLY A 46 8.88 8.19 -6.84
C GLY A 46 9.16 7.42 -5.54
N ILE A 47 8.12 6.93 -4.86
CA ILE A 47 8.30 6.13 -3.63
C ILE A 47 8.45 4.64 -4.01
N PRO A 48 9.56 3.97 -3.62
CA PRO A 48 9.87 2.63 -4.08
C PRO A 48 9.10 1.56 -3.31
N ILE A 49 7.82 1.35 -3.65
CA ILE A 49 7.03 0.25 -3.10
C ILE A 49 7.21 -1.02 -3.92
N VAL A 50 7.53 -2.13 -3.25
CA VAL A 50 7.61 -3.48 -3.83
C VAL A 50 6.38 -4.30 -3.45
N SER A 51 5.90 -5.07 -4.42
CA SER A 51 4.85 -6.08 -4.21
C SER A 51 5.44 -7.48 -4.10
N TYR A 52 5.12 -8.19 -3.02
CA TYR A 52 5.39 -9.61 -2.83
C TYR A 52 4.12 -10.42 -3.13
N GLN A 53 4.26 -11.51 -3.90
CA GLN A 53 3.14 -12.39 -4.23
C GLN A 53 3.04 -13.58 -3.25
N GLY A 54 1.89 -14.25 -3.25
CA GLY A 54 1.63 -15.46 -2.43
C GLY A 54 0.85 -15.18 -1.15
N MET A 55 0.66 -16.22 -0.34
CA MET A 55 -0.17 -16.19 0.88
C MET A 55 0.33 -15.19 1.94
N ASN A 56 1.65 -14.97 1.98
CA ASN A 56 2.31 -13.96 2.84
C ASN A 56 2.86 -12.79 2.00
N GLY A 57 2.17 -12.50 0.88
CA GLY A 57 2.45 -11.38 0.00
C GLY A 57 2.02 -10.04 0.60
N GLY A 58 2.18 -8.97 -0.17
CA GLY A 58 1.80 -7.63 0.24
C GLY A 58 2.77 -6.57 -0.27
N PHE A 59 2.66 -5.37 0.27
CA PHE A 59 3.47 -4.22 -0.10
C PHE A 59 4.47 -3.89 1.01
N ALA A 60 5.66 -3.44 0.61
CA ALA A 60 6.69 -2.89 1.48
C ALA A 60 7.41 -1.74 0.77
N ILE A 61 8.01 -0.82 1.52
CA ILE A 61 8.94 0.16 0.96
C ILE A 61 10.34 -0.47 0.94
N MET A 62 11.05 -0.38 -0.19
CA MET A 62 12.47 -0.77 -0.27
C MET A 62 13.30 0.21 0.55
N GLU A 63 14.24 -0.30 1.35
CA GLU A 63 15.35 0.52 1.90
C GLU A 63 16.18 1.17 0.80
#